data_AF-A0A967N6J2-F1
#
_entry.id   AF-A0A967N6J2-F1
#
_cell.length_a   1.000
_cell.length_b   1.000
_cell.length_c   1.000
_cell.angle_alpha   90.00
_cell.angle_beta   90.00
_cell.angle_gamma   90.00
#
_symmetry.space_group_name_H-M   'P 1'
#
loop_
_entity.id
_entity.type
_entity.pdbx_description
1 polymer ?
#
loop_
_entity_poly.entity_id
_entity_poly.type
_entity_poly.pdbx_seq_one_letter_code
_entity_poly.pdbx_strand_id
1 'polypeptide(L)'
;AVQLVAKELVAGELRSVLDDVIVVVVPLINPDGGEVRRRTNEAGYDMNRDYVKLESQEIHALVTQVMNEWTPDIHVDGHHGGSPPYVITYQGTLNPAADRELRAYPYEHIFPRIREAVRAEDYAAFDYSGVRTVDGVRGWGSTSVEPRKHHVYTGLTNSIGILLETPNNRVRVMRDGTVREIPEEERYYHQIRGGVIATSTILRVAAENREEIRALTSASRMRAVEAGLRGGDPVVLEYELANRGDEPVWMPDEEAPGGYSLQSVPVFLEWRPTRTTPRPVGYLLPPAMASVVPILQDHDLAVYRFRAPTEL
;
A
#
# COMPACT_ATOMS: atom_id res chain seq x y z
N ALA A 1 -7.75 12.53 8.58
CA ALA A 1 -6.52 12.14 9.31
C ALA A 1 -5.32 13.03 8.96
N VAL A 2 -4.91 13.12 7.69
CA VAL A 2 -3.71 13.85 7.24
C VAL A 2 -3.58 15.27 7.80
N GLN A 3 -4.64 16.08 7.78
CA GLN A 3 -4.59 17.45 8.32
C GLN A 3 -4.30 17.51 9.83
N LEU A 4 -4.81 16.56 10.62
CA LEU A 4 -4.53 16.48 12.06
C LEU A 4 -3.07 16.11 12.31
N VAL A 5 -2.54 15.16 11.53
CA VAL A 5 -1.12 14.77 11.61
C VAL A 5 -0.22 15.94 11.18
N ALA A 6 -0.59 16.69 10.14
CA ALA A 6 0.15 17.88 9.71
C ALA A 6 0.19 18.95 10.81
N LYS A 7 -0.91 19.14 11.56
CA LYS A 7 -0.92 20.03 12.74
C LYS A 7 0.09 19.56 13.80
N GLU A 8 0.14 18.27 14.09
CA GLU A 8 1.10 17.69 15.05
C GLU A 8 2.55 17.83 14.57
N LEU A 9 2.82 17.71 13.27
CA LEU A 9 4.15 17.93 12.69
C LEU A 9 4.62 19.38 12.81
N VAL A 10 3.70 20.34 12.67
CA VAL A 10 4.06 21.77 12.73
C VAL A 10 4.22 22.25 14.17
N ALA A 11 3.33 21.85 15.08
CA ALA A 11 3.22 22.48 16.40
C ALA A 11 2.96 21.50 17.56
N GLY A 12 3.00 20.19 17.32
CA GLY A 12 2.68 19.18 18.33
C GLY A 12 3.80 18.16 18.55
N GLU A 13 3.40 16.99 19.02
CA GLU A 13 4.31 15.94 19.51
C GLU A 13 5.06 15.19 18.40
N LEU A 14 4.70 15.43 17.13
CA LEU A 14 5.41 14.88 15.97
C LEU A 14 6.45 15.84 15.42
N ARG A 15 6.58 17.07 15.93
CA ARG A 15 7.50 18.05 15.36
C ARG A 15 8.95 17.56 15.31
N SER A 16 9.40 16.83 16.34
CA SER A 16 10.77 16.31 16.39
C SER A 16 11.06 15.25 15.32
N VAL A 17 10.05 14.60 14.71
CA VAL A 17 10.31 13.64 13.63
C VAL A 17 10.89 14.34 12.40
N LEU A 18 10.63 15.64 12.23
CA LEU A 18 11.11 16.43 11.09
C LEU A 18 12.63 16.70 11.16
N ASP A 19 13.28 16.41 12.28
CA ASP A 19 14.75 16.44 12.37
C ASP A 19 15.39 15.27 11.60
N ASP A 20 14.61 14.21 11.37
CA ASP A 20 15.07 12.92 10.83
C ASP A 20 14.44 12.54 9.48
N VAL A 21 13.22 13.03 9.19
CA VAL A 21 12.49 12.70 7.96
C VAL A 21 11.90 13.93 7.27
N ILE A 22 11.84 13.88 5.95
CA ILE A 22 11.10 14.85 5.15
C ILE A 22 9.72 14.25 4.82
N VAL A 23 8.66 15.03 5.04
CA VAL A 23 7.27 14.61 4.83
C VAL A 23 6.66 15.40 3.67
N VAL A 24 6.33 14.71 2.59
CA VAL A 24 5.57 15.26 1.46
C VAL A 24 4.11 14.87 1.61
N VAL A 25 3.20 15.84 1.57
CA VAL A 25 1.77 15.61 1.80
C VAL A 25 0.95 16.06 0.60
N VAL A 26 0.19 15.12 0.03
CA VAL A 26 -0.90 15.42 -0.92
C VAL A 26 -2.22 15.27 -0.16
N PRO A 27 -2.84 16.36 0.34
CA PRO A 27 -3.98 16.28 1.23
C PRO A 27 -5.24 15.73 0.54
N LEU A 28 -5.36 15.95 -0.76
CA LEU A 28 -6.47 15.47 -1.58
C LEU A 28 -5.99 15.25 -3.02
N ILE A 29 -5.85 13.99 -3.42
CA ILE A 29 -5.40 13.62 -4.77
C ILE A 29 -6.49 13.84 -5.83
N ASN A 30 -7.77 13.81 -5.44
CA ASN A 30 -8.94 14.02 -6.32
C ASN A 30 -9.70 15.29 -5.92
N PRO A 31 -9.21 16.50 -6.20
CA PRO A 31 -9.92 17.72 -5.82
C PRO A 31 -11.31 17.80 -6.47
N ASP A 32 -11.40 17.54 -7.78
CA ASP A 32 -12.65 17.64 -8.54
C ASP A 32 -13.70 16.63 -8.06
N GLY A 33 -13.31 15.36 -7.91
CA GLY A 33 -14.19 14.33 -7.37
C GLY A 33 -14.51 14.56 -5.89
N GLY A 34 -13.56 15.09 -5.12
CA GLY A 34 -13.73 15.40 -3.71
C GLY A 34 -14.84 16.43 -3.45
N GLU A 35 -14.87 17.51 -4.24
CA GLU A 35 -15.87 18.58 -4.14
C GLU A 35 -17.31 18.05 -4.30
N VAL A 36 -17.52 17.12 -5.24
CA VAL A 36 -18.84 16.52 -5.52
C VAL A 36 -19.03 15.11 -4.95
N ARG A 37 -18.15 14.67 -4.04
CA ARG A 37 -18.18 13.35 -3.38
C ARG A 37 -18.24 12.15 -4.34
N ARG A 38 -17.44 12.19 -5.39
CA ARG A 38 -17.33 11.17 -6.44
C ARG A 38 -16.02 10.40 -6.34
N ARG A 39 -16.07 9.10 -6.68
CA ARG A 39 -14.91 8.20 -6.71
C ARG A 39 -13.91 8.56 -7.81
N THR A 40 -14.40 8.88 -9.00
CA THR A 40 -13.59 9.20 -10.18
C THR A 40 -13.22 10.67 -10.24
N ASN A 41 -12.14 11.02 -10.94
CA ASN A 41 -11.87 12.40 -11.32
C ASN A 41 -12.90 12.89 -12.37
N GLU A 42 -12.72 14.12 -12.87
CA GLU A 42 -13.66 14.71 -13.82
C GLU A 42 -13.68 14.00 -15.18
N ALA A 43 -12.54 13.43 -15.60
CA ALA A 43 -12.46 12.63 -16.81
C ALA A 43 -13.02 11.19 -16.65
N GLY A 44 -13.50 10.83 -15.45
CA GLY A 44 -14.11 9.52 -15.19
C GLY A 44 -13.12 8.41 -14.83
N TYR A 45 -11.85 8.72 -14.57
CA TYR A 45 -10.86 7.73 -14.17
C TYR A 45 -10.96 7.38 -12.67
N ASP A 46 -10.94 6.08 -12.37
CA ASP A 46 -10.60 5.61 -11.02
C ASP A 46 -9.08 5.69 -10.86
N MET A 47 -8.61 6.75 -10.20
CA MET A 47 -7.19 7.03 -10.06
C MET A 47 -6.42 5.91 -9.33
N ASN A 48 -7.07 5.16 -8.42
CA ASN A 48 -6.42 4.01 -7.79
C ASN A 48 -6.39 2.76 -8.70
N ARG A 49 -6.51 2.95 -10.02
CA ARG A 49 -6.40 1.94 -11.08
C ARG A 49 -5.49 2.38 -12.23
N ASP A 50 -4.81 3.51 -12.09
CA ASP A 50 -4.18 4.20 -13.21
C ASP A 50 -2.65 4.33 -13.09
N TYR A 51 -2.05 3.70 -12.07
CA TYR A 51 -0.61 3.78 -11.81
C TYR A 51 0.29 3.12 -12.87
N VAL A 52 -0.27 2.48 -13.90
CA VAL A 52 0.50 1.87 -15.03
C VAL A 52 0.20 2.54 -16.36
N LYS A 53 -1.00 3.11 -16.52
CA LYS A 53 -1.40 3.74 -17.79
C LYS A 53 -1.21 5.25 -17.78
N LEU A 54 -1.28 5.85 -16.60
CA LEU A 54 -1.10 7.28 -16.36
C LEU A 54 -2.04 8.15 -17.21
N GLU A 55 -3.30 7.74 -17.35
CA GLU A 55 -4.30 8.46 -18.16
C GLU A 55 -4.88 9.69 -17.42
N SER A 56 -4.94 9.64 -16.09
CA SER A 56 -5.34 10.74 -15.22
C SER A 56 -4.17 11.67 -14.95
N GLN A 57 -4.42 12.98 -15.08
CA GLN A 57 -3.39 14.01 -14.90
C GLN A 57 -2.82 13.99 -13.49
N GLU A 58 -3.65 13.67 -12.50
CA GLU A 58 -3.29 13.63 -11.09
C GLU A 58 -2.32 12.49 -10.79
N ILE A 59 -2.57 11.28 -11.31
CA ILE A 59 -1.67 10.14 -11.13
C ILE A 59 -0.43 10.28 -12.00
N HIS A 60 -0.56 10.80 -13.22
CA HIS A 60 0.58 11.13 -14.08
C HIS A 60 1.55 12.09 -13.38
N ALA A 61 1.04 13.19 -12.81
CA ALA A 61 1.87 14.15 -12.07
C ALA A 61 2.45 13.55 -10.79
N LEU A 62 1.66 12.75 -10.03
CA LEU A 62 2.15 12.08 -8.83
C LEU A 62 3.32 11.14 -9.17
N VAL A 63 3.21 10.34 -10.23
CA VAL A 63 4.27 9.41 -10.64
C VAL A 63 5.49 10.17 -11.14
N THR A 64 5.32 11.08 -12.11
CA THR A 64 6.45 11.73 -12.78
C THR A 64 7.16 12.76 -11.92
N GLN A 65 6.43 13.56 -11.13
CA GLN A 65 7.00 14.70 -10.39
C GLN A 65 7.25 14.42 -8.91
N VAL A 66 6.68 13.35 -8.34
CA VAL A 66 6.90 13.00 -6.94
C VAL A 66 7.59 11.66 -6.81
N MET A 67 7.03 10.60 -7.40
CA MET A 67 7.62 9.26 -7.25
C MET A 67 8.98 9.17 -7.95
N ASN A 68 9.09 9.65 -9.19
CA ASN A 68 10.34 9.56 -9.95
C ASN A 68 11.34 10.66 -9.56
N GLU A 69 10.89 11.91 -9.40
CA GLU A 69 11.80 13.03 -9.12
C GLU A 69 12.31 13.02 -7.66
N TRP A 70 11.41 12.77 -6.70
CA TRP A 70 11.77 12.82 -5.28
C TRP A 70 12.17 11.46 -4.71
N THR A 71 11.70 10.36 -5.30
CA THR A 71 11.97 8.97 -4.88
C THR A 71 11.75 8.70 -3.38
N PRO A 72 10.55 8.96 -2.82
CA PRO A 72 10.30 8.72 -1.40
C PRO A 72 10.62 7.29 -0.98
N ASP A 73 11.18 7.11 0.23
CA ASP A 73 11.50 5.78 0.73
C ASP A 73 10.24 5.04 1.25
N ILE A 74 9.24 5.79 1.72
CA ILE A 74 7.94 5.27 2.17
C ILE A 74 6.81 6.03 1.47
N HIS A 75 5.83 5.28 0.99
CA HIS A 75 4.62 5.76 0.36
C HIS A 75 3.40 5.31 1.17
N VAL A 76 2.55 6.25 1.59
CA VAL A 76 1.34 5.96 2.37
C VAL A 76 0.10 6.42 1.62
N ASP A 77 -0.79 5.49 1.32
CA ASP A 77 -2.04 5.70 0.60
C ASP A 77 -3.22 5.58 1.55
N GLY A 78 -3.89 6.69 1.85
CA GLY A 78 -5.01 6.75 2.79
C GLY A 78 -6.38 6.69 2.09
N HIS A 79 -7.21 5.73 2.49
CA HIS A 79 -8.55 5.50 1.95
C HIS A 79 -9.60 5.32 3.06
N HIS A 80 -10.87 5.40 2.66
CA HIS A 80 -12.01 4.99 3.48
C HIS A 80 -12.57 3.67 2.92
N GLY A 81 -12.54 2.61 3.73
CA GLY A 81 -12.81 1.25 3.29
C GLY A 81 -12.22 0.23 4.25
N GLY A 82 -12.09 -1.02 3.81
CA GLY A 82 -11.68 -2.13 4.67
C GLY A 82 -12.84 -2.76 5.43
N SER A 83 -12.53 -3.62 6.39
CA SER A 83 -13.53 -4.44 7.07
C SER A 83 -13.65 -4.12 8.56
N PRO A 84 -14.87 -3.98 9.10
CA PRO A 84 -15.08 -3.97 10.55
C PRO A 84 -14.63 -5.31 11.17
N PRO A 85 -14.34 -5.34 12.48
CA PRO A 85 -14.53 -4.28 13.47
C PRO A 85 -13.26 -3.46 13.77
N TYR A 86 -12.31 -3.43 12.83
CA TYR A 86 -11.01 -2.77 13.00
C TYR A 86 -11.10 -1.26 12.78
N VAL A 87 -10.43 -0.46 13.63
CA VAL A 87 -10.39 1.01 13.48
C VAL A 87 -9.58 1.43 12.25
N ILE A 88 -8.59 0.61 11.91
CA ILE A 88 -7.73 0.77 10.74
C ILE A 88 -7.35 -0.62 10.23
N THR A 89 -7.36 -0.77 8.91
CA THR A 89 -6.76 -1.89 8.22
C THR A 89 -5.60 -1.41 7.36
N TYR A 90 -4.58 -2.24 7.17
CA TYR A 90 -3.38 -1.87 6.43
C TYR A 90 -2.92 -2.98 5.49
N GLN A 91 -2.12 -2.63 4.48
CA GLN A 91 -1.46 -3.63 3.65
C GLN A 91 -0.16 -3.08 3.09
N GLY A 92 0.90 -3.88 3.12
CA GLY A 92 2.11 -3.59 2.35
C GLY A 92 1.93 -4.02 0.88
N THR A 93 2.95 -3.81 0.04
CA THR A 93 2.99 -4.53 -1.24
C THR A 93 3.11 -6.03 -1.02
N LEU A 94 2.20 -6.80 -1.61
CA LEU A 94 2.23 -8.27 -1.59
C LEU A 94 2.56 -8.88 -2.96
N ASN A 95 2.83 -8.05 -3.97
CA ASN A 95 3.14 -8.55 -5.31
C ASN A 95 4.49 -9.26 -5.29
N PRO A 96 4.57 -10.56 -5.64
CA PRO A 96 5.81 -11.32 -5.48
C PRO A 96 6.94 -10.92 -6.43
N ALA A 97 6.67 -10.06 -7.43
CA ALA A 97 7.69 -9.44 -8.26
C ALA A 97 8.43 -8.27 -7.56
N ALA A 98 7.86 -7.72 -6.48
CA ALA A 98 8.53 -6.71 -5.67
C ALA A 98 9.58 -7.36 -4.76
N ASP A 99 10.63 -6.58 -4.46
CA ASP A 99 11.74 -6.97 -3.61
C ASP A 99 11.25 -7.56 -2.27
N ARG A 100 11.76 -8.73 -1.92
CA ARG A 100 11.30 -9.50 -0.76
C ARG A 100 11.49 -8.74 0.55
N GLU A 101 12.61 -8.05 0.71
CA GLU A 101 12.94 -7.32 1.95
C GLU A 101 12.04 -6.09 2.08
N LEU A 102 11.80 -5.37 0.97
CA LEU A 102 10.83 -4.26 0.96
C LEU A 102 9.42 -4.70 1.32
N ARG A 103 8.98 -5.86 0.80
CA ARG A 103 7.65 -6.41 1.13
C ARG A 103 7.52 -6.81 2.60
N ALA A 104 8.58 -7.34 3.18
CA ALA A 104 8.59 -7.79 4.57
C ALA A 104 8.57 -6.60 5.56
N TYR A 105 9.23 -5.49 5.20
CA TYR A 105 9.49 -4.39 6.13
C TYR A 105 8.25 -3.83 6.85
N PRO A 106 7.12 -3.50 6.18
CA PRO A 106 5.92 -3.03 6.89
C PRO A 106 5.40 -4.04 7.92
N TYR A 107 5.45 -5.33 7.60
CA TYR A 107 4.93 -6.41 8.43
C TYR A 107 5.79 -6.69 9.67
N GLU A 108 7.10 -6.48 9.54
CA GLU A 108 8.07 -6.75 10.60
C GLU A 108 8.26 -5.54 11.52
N HIS A 109 8.23 -4.31 10.99
CA HIS A 109 8.65 -3.12 11.74
C HIS A 109 7.54 -2.07 11.96
N ILE A 110 6.55 -1.97 11.08
CA ILE A 110 5.56 -0.88 11.11
C ILE A 110 4.21 -1.35 11.67
N PHE A 111 3.62 -2.38 11.06
CA PHE A 111 2.29 -2.88 11.40
C PHE A 111 2.18 -3.42 12.84
N PRO A 112 3.20 -4.09 13.41
CA PRO A 112 3.18 -4.44 14.84
C PRO A 112 3.03 -3.21 15.74
N ARG A 113 3.74 -2.11 15.43
CA ARG A 113 3.66 -0.85 16.17
C ARG A 113 2.30 -0.17 16.01
N ILE A 114 1.69 -0.25 14.82
CA ILE A 114 0.32 0.23 14.62
C ILE A 114 -0.66 -0.56 15.49
N ARG A 115 -0.56 -1.90 15.50
CA ARG A 115 -1.42 -2.76 16.34
C ARG A 115 -1.29 -2.42 17.83
N GLU A 116 -0.07 -2.17 18.30
CA GLU A 116 0.17 -1.75 19.67
C GLU A 116 -0.45 -0.38 19.96
N ALA A 117 -0.21 0.62 19.10
CA ALA A 117 -0.69 1.98 19.29
C ALA A 117 -2.22 2.07 19.32
N VAL A 118 -2.92 1.38 18.41
CA VAL A 118 -4.39 1.38 18.43
C VAL A 118 -4.95 0.62 19.63
N ARG A 119 -4.27 -0.46 20.07
CA ARG A 119 -4.68 -1.24 21.26
C ARG A 119 -4.56 -0.42 22.55
N ALA A 120 -3.63 0.52 22.62
CA ALA A 120 -3.50 1.44 23.74
C ALA A 120 -4.73 2.37 23.90
N GLU A 121 -5.54 2.52 22.86
CA GLU A 121 -6.76 3.33 22.83
C GLU A 121 -8.05 2.51 22.68
N ASP A 122 -8.04 1.25 23.10
CA ASP A 122 -9.19 0.35 23.01
C ASP A 122 -9.71 0.14 21.58
N TYR A 123 -8.78 -0.01 20.64
CA TYR A 123 -9.07 -0.40 19.26
C TYR A 123 -8.30 -1.65 18.84
N ALA A 124 -8.68 -2.21 17.69
CA ALA A 124 -7.93 -3.23 16.98
C ALA A 124 -7.60 -2.78 15.55
N ALA A 125 -6.50 -3.30 15.02
CA ALA A 125 -6.10 -3.19 13.63
C ALA A 125 -5.69 -4.54 13.08
N PHE A 126 -5.92 -4.76 11.79
CA PHE A 126 -5.52 -5.99 11.11
C PHE A 126 -5.25 -5.74 9.63
N ASP A 127 -4.80 -6.77 8.93
CA ASP A 127 -4.55 -6.68 7.50
C ASP A 127 -5.81 -6.35 6.69
N TYR A 128 -5.66 -5.50 5.68
CA TYR A 128 -6.65 -5.33 4.63
C TYR A 128 -6.63 -6.58 3.71
N SER A 129 -7.76 -7.12 3.27
CA SER A 129 -9.06 -6.45 3.16
C SER A 129 -10.15 -6.93 4.09
N GLY A 130 -10.38 -8.24 4.20
CA GLY A 130 -11.63 -8.76 4.76
C GLY A 130 -11.82 -10.25 4.60
N VAL A 131 -13.01 -10.71 4.98
CA VAL A 131 -13.43 -12.11 4.84
C VAL A 131 -13.36 -12.55 3.38
N ARG A 132 -12.78 -13.73 3.15
CA ARG A 132 -12.64 -14.33 1.84
C ARG A 132 -12.81 -15.84 1.91
N THR A 133 -13.38 -16.44 0.87
CA THR A 133 -13.40 -17.89 0.69
C THR A 133 -12.45 -18.25 -0.45
N VAL A 134 -11.51 -19.14 -0.18
CA VAL A 134 -10.55 -19.67 -1.17
C VAL A 134 -10.69 -21.18 -1.16
N ASP A 135 -10.95 -21.78 -2.31
CA ASP A 135 -11.13 -23.24 -2.48
C ASP A 135 -12.12 -23.86 -1.48
N GLY A 136 -13.21 -23.15 -1.18
CA GLY A 136 -14.24 -23.58 -0.23
C GLY A 136 -13.91 -23.33 1.24
N VAL A 137 -12.70 -22.86 1.56
CA VAL A 137 -12.26 -22.55 2.92
C VAL A 137 -12.48 -21.07 3.22
N ARG A 138 -13.33 -20.77 4.22
CA ARG A 138 -13.57 -19.40 4.70
C ARG A 138 -12.41 -18.94 5.59
N GLY A 139 -11.91 -17.74 5.33
CA GLY A 139 -10.84 -17.11 6.11
C GLY A 139 -10.77 -15.60 5.87
N TRP A 140 -9.57 -15.04 5.99
CA TRP A 140 -9.29 -13.63 5.74
C TRP A 140 -8.37 -13.46 4.54
N GLY A 141 -8.55 -12.43 3.71
CA GLY A 141 -7.78 -12.30 2.47
C GLY A 141 -7.44 -10.88 2.02
N SER A 142 -6.40 -10.83 1.18
CA SER A 142 -5.93 -9.61 0.51
C SER A 142 -6.85 -9.15 -0.61
N THR A 143 -6.68 -7.89 -1.00
CA THR A 143 -7.09 -7.37 -2.31
C THR A 143 -6.15 -7.85 -3.43
N SER A 144 -6.47 -7.54 -4.69
CA SER A 144 -5.57 -7.86 -5.82
C SER A 144 -4.21 -7.15 -5.70
N VAL A 145 -3.15 -7.86 -6.05
CA VAL A 145 -1.74 -7.39 -6.04
C VAL A 145 -1.27 -6.89 -7.41
N GLU A 146 -2.20 -6.36 -8.20
CA GLU A 146 -1.90 -5.84 -9.53
C GLU A 146 -1.27 -4.44 -9.44
N PRO A 147 -0.28 -4.12 -10.29
CA PRO A 147 0.49 -2.87 -10.23
C PRO A 147 -0.32 -1.60 -10.50
N ARG A 148 -1.59 -1.73 -10.88
CA ARG A 148 -2.50 -0.60 -11.11
C ARG A 148 -2.89 0.17 -9.84
N LYS A 149 -2.52 -0.30 -8.65
CA LYS A 149 -2.81 0.33 -7.35
C LYS A 149 -1.54 0.93 -6.75
N HIS A 150 -1.67 2.05 -6.06
CA HIS A 150 -0.54 2.80 -5.49
C HIS A 150 0.44 1.95 -4.67
N HIS A 151 -0.04 1.30 -3.60
CA HIS A 151 0.83 0.53 -2.68
C HIS A 151 1.52 -0.66 -3.37
N VAL A 152 0.93 -1.20 -4.44
CA VAL A 152 1.55 -2.26 -5.24
C VAL A 152 2.60 -1.67 -6.18
N TYR A 153 2.25 -0.61 -6.90
CA TYR A 153 3.12 0.09 -7.83
C TYR A 153 4.40 0.57 -7.15
N THR A 154 4.27 1.23 -6.00
CA THR A 154 5.40 1.76 -5.21
C THR A 154 6.36 0.67 -4.75
N GLY A 155 5.85 -0.53 -4.45
CA GLY A 155 6.69 -1.70 -4.17
C GLY A 155 7.51 -2.18 -5.38
N LEU A 156 6.96 -2.03 -6.59
CA LEU A 156 7.66 -2.38 -7.83
C LEU A 156 8.63 -1.28 -8.29
N THR A 157 8.48 -0.05 -7.81
CA THR A 157 9.44 1.05 -7.97
C THR A 157 10.34 1.22 -6.75
N ASN A 158 10.64 0.10 -6.09
CA ASN A 158 11.66 -0.03 -5.03
C ASN A 158 11.47 0.88 -3.81
N SER A 159 10.22 1.13 -3.44
CA SER A 159 9.86 1.94 -2.27
C SER A 159 8.91 1.16 -1.35
N ILE A 160 8.84 1.54 -0.07
CA ILE A 160 7.95 0.89 0.89
C ILE A 160 6.53 1.41 0.68
N GLY A 161 5.69 0.64 0.00
CA GLY A 161 4.27 0.96 -0.22
C GLY A 161 3.36 0.48 0.90
N ILE A 162 2.55 1.39 1.45
CA ILE A 162 1.58 1.12 2.53
C ILE A 162 0.20 1.64 2.12
N LEU A 163 -0.80 0.77 2.14
CA LEU A 163 -2.22 1.11 2.10
C LEU A 163 -2.75 1.24 3.53
N LEU A 164 -3.52 2.28 3.80
CA LEU A 164 -4.29 2.49 5.01
C LEU A 164 -5.77 2.66 4.65
N GLU A 165 -6.63 1.85 5.25
CA GLU A 165 -8.06 1.81 4.98
C GLU A 165 -8.81 1.91 6.31
N THR A 166 -9.59 2.98 6.50
CA THR A 166 -10.38 3.19 7.73
C THR A 166 -11.83 2.74 7.49
N PRO A 167 -12.29 1.63 8.10
CA PRO A 167 -13.62 1.09 7.82
C PRO A 167 -14.75 1.94 8.42
N ASN A 168 -15.92 1.93 7.78
CA ASN A 168 -17.12 2.57 8.33
C ASN A 168 -17.77 1.65 9.38
N ASN A 169 -17.28 1.73 10.61
CA ASN A 169 -17.67 0.82 11.68
C ASN A 169 -18.91 1.28 12.44
N ARG A 170 -19.74 0.29 12.80
CA ARG A 170 -20.78 0.42 13.82
C ARG A 170 -20.35 -0.09 15.18
N VAL A 171 -19.29 -0.91 15.22
CA VAL A 171 -18.76 -1.54 16.42
C VAL A 171 -17.24 -1.44 16.43
N ARG A 172 -16.64 -1.48 17.63
CA ARG A 172 -15.19 -1.53 17.82
C ARG A 172 -14.80 -2.66 18.76
N VAL A 173 -13.60 -3.19 18.55
CA VAL A 173 -12.96 -4.14 19.47
C VAL A 173 -12.20 -3.37 20.54
N MET A 174 -12.52 -3.65 21.79
CA MET A 174 -11.86 -3.09 22.96
C MET A 174 -10.64 -3.93 23.36
N ARG A 175 -9.72 -3.37 24.18
CA ARG A 175 -8.51 -4.09 24.60
C ARG A 175 -8.79 -5.34 25.44
N ASP A 176 -9.92 -5.36 26.14
CA ASP A 176 -10.40 -6.49 26.94
C ASP A 176 -10.97 -7.64 26.09
N GLY A 177 -11.01 -7.50 24.77
CA GLY A 177 -11.56 -8.49 23.84
C GLY A 177 -13.07 -8.42 23.71
N THR A 178 -13.74 -7.38 24.21
CA THR A 178 -15.17 -7.17 23.97
C THR A 178 -15.41 -6.35 22.70
N VAL A 179 -16.53 -6.59 22.03
CA VAL A 179 -17.01 -5.78 20.90
C VAL A 179 -18.12 -4.86 21.40
N ARG A 180 -18.00 -3.56 21.16
CA ARG A 180 -18.95 -2.54 21.63
C ARG A 180 -19.46 -1.70 20.49
N GLU A 181 -20.71 -1.27 20.57
CA GLU A 181 -21.28 -0.30 19.64
C GLU A 181 -20.53 1.04 19.74
N ILE A 182 -20.34 1.67 18.58
CA ILE A 182 -19.84 3.03 18.47
C ILE A 182 -21.07 3.94 18.33
N PRO A 183 -21.28 4.89 19.28
CA PRO A 183 -22.34 5.90 19.17
C PRO A 183 -22.29 6.59 17.80
N GLU A 184 -23.44 6.89 17.22
CA GLU A 184 -23.54 7.39 15.85
C GLU A 184 -22.71 8.67 15.64
N GLU A 185 -22.76 9.58 16.61
CA GLU A 185 -22.01 10.82 16.68
C GLU A 185 -20.48 10.63 16.78
N GLU A 186 -20.01 9.46 17.24
CA GLU A 186 -18.59 9.14 17.39
C GLU A 186 -18.02 8.41 16.16
N ARG A 187 -18.84 7.84 15.28
CA ARG A 187 -18.39 6.96 14.18
C ARG A 187 -17.38 7.64 13.24
N TYR A 188 -17.61 8.91 12.93
CA TYR A 188 -16.70 9.67 12.07
C TYR A 188 -15.34 9.93 12.76
N TYR A 189 -15.36 10.27 14.06
CA TYR A 189 -14.15 10.46 14.84
C TYR A 189 -13.38 9.15 15.01
N HIS A 190 -14.08 8.05 15.25
CA HIS A 190 -13.51 6.71 15.29
C HIS A 190 -12.76 6.39 13.98
N GLN A 191 -13.40 6.61 12.83
CA GLN A 191 -12.79 6.39 11.52
C GLN A 191 -11.53 7.26 11.33
N ILE A 192 -11.60 8.55 11.66
CA ILE A 192 -10.44 9.45 11.58
C ILE A 192 -9.31 9.01 12.52
N ARG A 193 -9.64 8.57 13.74
CA ARG A 193 -8.65 8.26 14.77
C ARG A 193 -7.74 7.13 14.35
N GLY A 194 -8.27 6.08 13.71
CA GLY A 194 -7.47 5.00 13.15
C GLY A 194 -6.40 5.49 12.18
N GLY A 195 -6.77 6.38 11.25
CA GLY A 195 -5.82 6.99 10.32
C GLY A 195 -4.79 7.89 11.01
N VAL A 196 -5.20 8.68 12.02
CA VAL A 196 -4.26 9.53 12.78
C VAL A 196 -3.22 8.69 13.51
N ILE A 197 -3.65 7.66 14.24
CA ILE A 197 -2.74 6.77 14.97
C ILE A 197 -1.78 6.08 13.98
N ALA A 198 -2.32 5.47 12.91
CA ALA A 198 -1.51 4.74 11.94
C ALA A 198 -0.46 5.63 11.26
N THR A 199 -0.84 6.79 10.72
CA THR A 199 0.10 7.71 10.07
C THR A 199 1.12 8.27 11.06
N SER A 200 0.71 8.62 12.29
CA SER A 200 1.64 9.09 13.32
C SER A 200 2.67 8.02 13.69
N THR A 201 2.24 6.76 13.80
CA THR A 201 3.12 5.63 14.08
C THR A 201 4.10 5.38 12.94
N ILE A 202 3.65 5.46 11.68
CA ILE A 202 4.54 5.33 10.51
C ILE A 202 5.63 6.40 10.54
N LEU A 203 5.28 7.66 10.83
CA LEU A 203 6.24 8.75 10.92
C LEU A 203 7.27 8.54 12.03
N ARG A 204 6.84 8.05 13.20
CA ARG A 204 7.76 7.72 14.30
C ARG A 204 8.72 6.60 13.92
N VAL A 205 8.21 5.49 13.36
CA VAL A 205 9.06 4.38 12.88
C VAL A 205 10.02 4.85 11.79
N ALA A 206 9.56 5.72 10.88
CA ALA A 206 10.41 6.26 9.82
C ALA A 206 11.58 7.10 10.37
N ALA A 207 11.34 7.93 11.39
CA ALA A 207 12.39 8.70 12.06
C ALA A 207 13.33 7.82 12.88
N GLU A 208 12.77 6.88 13.65
CA GLU A 208 13.50 5.91 14.48
C GLU A 208 14.44 5.03 13.63
N ASN A 209 13.97 4.57 12.46
CA ASN A 209 14.68 3.60 11.61
C ASN A 209 15.20 4.21 10.29
N ARG A 210 15.41 5.54 10.23
CA ARG A 210 15.73 6.26 8.98
C ARG A 210 16.90 5.66 8.18
N GLU A 211 17.97 5.25 8.86
CA GLU A 211 19.16 4.71 8.21
C GLU A 211 18.90 3.32 7.60
N GLU A 212 18.19 2.46 8.34
CA GLU A 212 17.79 1.13 7.88
C GLU A 212 16.87 1.23 6.67
N ILE A 213 15.84 2.08 6.73
CA ILE A 213 14.87 2.30 5.66
C ILE A 213 15.56 2.84 4.41
N ARG A 214 16.48 3.80 4.57
CA ARG A 214 17.25 4.35 3.46
C ARG A 214 18.18 3.31 2.84
N ALA A 215 18.85 2.51 3.67
CA ALA A 215 19.71 1.43 3.20
C ALA A 215 18.92 0.38 2.43
N LEU A 216 17.77 -0.05 2.95
CA LEU A 216 16.89 -1.04 2.33
C LEU A 216 16.40 -0.60 0.95
N THR A 217 15.82 0.60 0.86
CA THR A 217 15.29 1.14 -0.40
C THR A 217 16.39 1.40 -1.43
N SER A 218 17.54 1.94 -0.99
CA SER A 218 18.71 2.13 -1.87
C SER A 218 19.26 0.79 -2.38
N ALA A 219 19.39 -0.21 -1.51
CA ALA A 219 19.85 -1.54 -1.90
C ALA A 219 18.88 -2.19 -2.89
N SER A 220 17.56 -2.08 -2.66
CA SER A 220 16.57 -2.60 -3.59
C SER A 220 16.67 -1.96 -4.99
N ARG A 221 16.82 -0.63 -5.06
CA ARG A 221 17.05 0.11 -6.32
C ARG A 221 18.32 -0.37 -7.02
N MET A 222 19.43 -0.49 -6.29
CA MET A 222 20.69 -0.96 -6.87
C MET A 222 20.62 -2.40 -7.39
N ARG A 223 19.95 -3.31 -6.66
CA ARG A 223 19.70 -4.68 -7.12
C ARG A 223 18.88 -4.70 -8.40
N ALA A 224 17.85 -3.87 -8.50
CA ALA A 224 17.02 -3.77 -9.70
C ALA A 224 17.81 -3.27 -10.92
N VAL A 225 18.66 -2.25 -10.73
CA VAL A 225 19.56 -1.75 -11.79
C VAL A 225 20.55 -2.82 -12.24
N GLU A 226 21.20 -3.50 -11.30
CA GLU A 226 22.17 -4.56 -11.60
C GLU A 226 21.51 -5.74 -12.34
N ALA A 227 20.31 -6.14 -11.90
CA ALA A 227 19.49 -7.17 -12.56
C ALA A 227 19.12 -6.76 -13.98
N GLY A 228 18.69 -5.51 -14.20
CA GLY A 228 18.37 -4.99 -15.53
C GLY A 228 19.56 -5.00 -16.50
N LEU A 229 20.76 -4.68 -16.01
CA LEU A 229 21.98 -4.66 -16.82
C LEU A 229 22.51 -6.06 -17.16
N ARG A 230 22.40 -7.01 -16.23
CA ARG A 230 22.91 -8.38 -16.41
C ARG A 230 21.91 -9.31 -17.09
N GLY A 231 20.61 -9.13 -16.82
CA GLY A 231 19.58 -10.09 -17.16
C GLY A 231 19.72 -11.42 -16.42
N GLY A 232 18.86 -12.37 -16.76
CA GLY A 232 18.89 -13.76 -16.27
C GLY A 232 18.19 -14.00 -14.94
N ASP A 233 17.97 -12.98 -14.11
CA ASP A 233 17.15 -13.10 -12.89
C ASP A 233 15.69 -13.42 -13.25
N PRO A 234 14.94 -14.13 -12.38
CA PRO A 234 13.57 -14.49 -12.68
C PRO A 234 12.63 -13.28 -12.62
N VAL A 235 11.91 -13.03 -13.71
CA VAL A 235 10.74 -12.14 -13.77
C VAL A 235 9.49 -12.97 -13.55
N VAL A 236 8.66 -12.57 -12.59
CA VAL A 236 7.39 -13.23 -12.29
C VAL A 236 6.38 -12.94 -13.41
N LEU A 237 5.79 -14.01 -13.97
CA LEU A 237 4.76 -13.93 -15.00
C LEU A 237 3.38 -14.33 -14.46
N GLU A 238 3.35 -15.34 -13.58
CA GLU A 238 2.13 -15.80 -12.92
C GLU A 238 2.40 -16.08 -11.45
N TYR A 239 1.36 -15.96 -10.65
CA TYR A 239 1.38 -16.18 -9.22
C TYR A 239 0.01 -16.63 -8.72
N GLU A 240 -0.01 -17.28 -7.57
CA GLU A 240 -1.23 -17.73 -6.91
C GLU A 240 -1.30 -17.24 -5.47
N LEU A 241 -2.53 -17.11 -4.97
CA LEU A 241 -2.81 -16.75 -3.58
C LEU A 241 -2.65 -17.99 -2.69
N ALA A 242 -1.90 -17.86 -1.62
CA ALA A 242 -1.64 -18.90 -0.64
C ALA A 242 -1.97 -18.44 0.78
N ASN A 243 -2.20 -19.42 1.66
CA ASN A 243 -2.37 -19.20 3.09
C ASN A 243 -1.00 -18.93 3.75
N ARG A 244 -0.87 -17.82 4.50
CA ARG A 244 0.33 -17.51 5.30
C ARG A 244 0.31 -18.17 6.68
N GLY A 245 -0.78 -18.83 7.04
CA GLY A 245 -1.01 -19.47 8.32
C GLY A 245 -2.37 -19.11 8.91
N ASP A 246 -2.74 -19.82 9.96
CA ASP A 246 -3.97 -19.54 10.70
C ASP A 246 -3.68 -18.53 11.81
N GLU A 247 -4.49 -17.48 11.87
CA GLU A 247 -4.33 -16.40 12.84
C GLU A 247 -5.65 -16.10 13.54
N PRO A 248 -5.61 -15.54 14.77
CA PRO A 248 -6.81 -15.04 15.43
C PRO A 248 -7.31 -13.76 14.73
N VAL A 249 -8.48 -13.85 14.09
CA VAL A 249 -9.13 -12.74 13.36
C VAL A 249 -10.54 -12.52 13.92
N TRP A 250 -10.93 -11.26 14.09
CA TRP A 250 -12.32 -10.90 14.37
C TRP A 250 -13.17 -11.14 13.12
N MET A 251 -13.92 -12.24 13.14
CA MET A 251 -14.77 -12.70 12.04
C MET A 251 -16.23 -12.38 12.34
N PRO A 252 -17.06 -12.06 11.32
CA PRO A 252 -18.50 -11.93 11.49
C PRO A 252 -19.10 -13.22 12.05
N ASP A 253 -19.87 -13.05 13.12
CA ASP A 253 -20.51 -14.10 13.91
C ASP A 253 -21.84 -13.56 14.47
N GLU A 254 -22.95 -14.06 13.94
CA GLU A 254 -24.30 -13.59 14.30
C GLU A 254 -24.71 -13.94 15.73
N GLU A 255 -24.08 -14.96 16.33
CA GLU A 255 -24.38 -15.41 17.69
C GLU A 255 -23.56 -14.63 18.73
N ALA A 256 -22.48 -13.96 18.30
CA ALA A 256 -21.60 -13.21 19.18
C ALA A 256 -22.18 -11.83 19.54
N PRO A 257 -22.02 -11.36 20.80
CA PRO A 257 -22.32 -9.99 21.17
C PRO A 257 -21.55 -8.99 20.29
N GLY A 258 -22.28 -8.09 19.64
CA GLY A 258 -21.68 -7.12 18.71
C GLY A 258 -21.40 -7.65 17.30
N GLY A 259 -21.78 -8.90 16.99
CA GLY A 259 -21.75 -9.48 15.65
C GLY A 259 -20.39 -10.00 15.19
N TYR A 260 -19.40 -10.09 16.09
CA TYR A 260 -18.05 -10.55 15.79
C TYR A 260 -17.47 -11.40 16.92
N SER A 261 -16.74 -12.45 16.56
CA SER A 261 -15.95 -13.26 17.49
C SER A 261 -14.53 -13.48 16.97
N LEU A 262 -13.59 -13.69 17.90
CA LEU A 262 -12.20 -13.97 17.56
C LEU A 262 -12.08 -15.46 17.18
N GLN A 263 -11.73 -15.72 15.92
CA GLN A 263 -11.64 -17.08 15.37
C GLN A 263 -10.24 -17.32 14.79
N SER A 264 -9.70 -18.52 14.99
CA SER A 264 -8.49 -18.96 14.31
C SER A 264 -8.87 -19.39 12.88
N VAL A 265 -8.49 -18.59 11.89
CA VAL A 265 -8.86 -18.80 10.48
C VAL A 265 -7.65 -18.66 9.56
N PRO A 266 -7.64 -19.31 8.40
CA PRO A 266 -6.57 -19.14 7.42
C PRO A 266 -6.52 -17.70 6.90
N VAL A 267 -5.30 -17.18 6.76
CA VAL A 267 -5.03 -15.83 6.26
C VAL A 267 -4.36 -15.89 4.89
N PHE A 268 -5.13 -15.59 3.84
CA PHE A 268 -4.73 -15.59 2.45
C PHE A 268 -4.07 -14.26 2.05
N LEU A 269 -2.83 -14.07 2.49
CA LEU A 269 -2.00 -12.89 2.24
C LEU A 269 -0.61 -13.23 1.69
N GLU A 270 -0.34 -14.51 1.38
CA GLU A 270 0.88 -14.89 0.68
C GLU A 270 0.58 -15.01 -0.82
N TRP A 271 1.47 -14.50 -1.67
CA TRP A 271 1.39 -14.68 -3.12
C TRP A 271 2.65 -15.37 -3.61
N ARG A 272 2.51 -16.54 -4.25
CA ARG A 272 3.63 -17.39 -4.66
C ARG A 272 3.78 -17.36 -6.17
N PRO A 273 4.97 -17.04 -6.72
CA PRO A 273 5.24 -17.20 -8.14
C PRO A 273 5.00 -18.65 -8.59
N THR A 274 4.21 -18.84 -9.64
CA THR A 274 3.96 -20.14 -10.27
C THR A 274 4.63 -20.26 -11.62
N ARG A 275 4.85 -19.12 -12.30
CA ARG A 275 5.60 -19.06 -13.55
C ARG A 275 6.54 -17.86 -13.56
N THR A 276 7.78 -18.11 -13.97
CA THR A 276 8.80 -17.08 -14.17
C THR A 276 9.45 -17.22 -15.54
N THR A 277 10.13 -16.17 -15.99
CA THR A 277 11.03 -16.20 -17.15
C THR A 277 12.34 -15.50 -16.81
N PRO A 278 13.49 -15.89 -17.38
CA PRO A 278 14.71 -15.11 -17.24
C PRO A 278 14.52 -13.69 -17.80
N ARG A 279 14.96 -12.68 -17.07
CA ARG A 279 14.93 -11.28 -17.50
C ARG A 279 15.83 -11.09 -18.73
N PRO A 280 15.34 -10.51 -19.83
CA PRO A 280 16.22 -10.06 -20.91
C PRO A 280 16.91 -8.75 -20.52
N VAL A 281 18.09 -8.49 -21.07
CA VAL A 281 18.81 -7.20 -20.88
C VAL A 281 18.13 -6.01 -21.59
N GLY A 282 17.07 -6.29 -22.35
CA GLY A 282 16.26 -5.29 -23.04
C GLY A 282 15.08 -5.92 -23.76
N TYR A 283 14.07 -5.11 -24.08
CA TYR A 283 12.89 -5.52 -24.83
C TYR A 283 12.86 -4.80 -26.18
N LEU A 284 12.55 -5.54 -27.24
CA LEU A 284 12.39 -4.97 -28.58
C LEU A 284 10.95 -4.57 -28.83
N LEU A 285 10.78 -3.30 -29.22
CA LEU A 285 9.49 -2.73 -29.55
C LEU A 285 9.43 -2.48 -31.07
N PRO A 286 8.46 -3.08 -31.79
CA PRO A 286 8.28 -2.78 -33.20
C PRO A 286 7.79 -1.33 -33.37
N PRO A 287 8.02 -0.70 -34.54
CA PRO A 287 7.54 0.67 -34.81
C PRO A 287 6.03 0.87 -34.56
N ALA A 288 5.23 -0.19 -34.72
CA ALA A 288 3.79 -0.16 -34.44
C ALA A 288 3.44 0.12 -32.96
N MET A 289 4.38 -0.04 -32.03
CA MET A 289 4.22 0.23 -30.60
C MET A 289 4.79 1.59 -30.17
N ALA A 290 5.12 2.48 -31.12
CA ALA A 290 5.71 3.78 -30.81
C ALA A 290 4.88 4.64 -29.84
N SER A 291 3.56 4.45 -29.78
CA SER A 291 2.66 5.14 -28.85
C SER A 291 2.89 4.80 -27.37
N VAL A 292 3.58 3.69 -27.07
CA VAL A 292 3.88 3.26 -25.69
C VAL A 292 5.15 3.93 -25.16
N VAL A 293 6.01 4.48 -26.04
CA VAL A 293 7.29 5.08 -25.65
C VAL A 293 7.15 6.18 -24.59
N PRO A 294 6.22 7.16 -24.73
CA PRO A 294 6.03 8.17 -23.70
C PRO A 294 5.68 7.58 -22.33
N ILE A 295 4.80 6.57 -22.29
CA ILE A 295 4.39 5.90 -21.04
C ILE A 295 5.59 5.21 -20.38
N LEU A 296 6.46 4.55 -21.16
CA LEU A 296 7.68 3.94 -20.62
C LEU A 296 8.61 4.99 -20.02
N GLN A 297 8.79 6.12 -20.71
CA GLN A 297 9.63 7.22 -20.23
C GLN A 297 9.05 7.89 -18.99
N ASP A 298 7.72 8.03 -18.91
CA ASP A 298 7.02 8.54 -17.72
C ASP A 298 7.16 7.59 -16.51
N HIS A 299 7.45 6.31 -16.74
CA HIS A 299 7.83 5.33 -15.72
C HIS A 299 9.35 5.27 -15.46
N ASP A 300 10.11 6.27 -15.92
CA ASP A 300 11.57 6.35 -15.80
C ASP A 300 12.31 5.15 -16.43
N LEU A 301 11.73 4.56 -17.47
CA LEU A 301 12.36 3.48 -18.23
C LEU A 301 13.14 4.05 -19.41
N ALA A 302 14.40 3.62 -19.52
CA ALA A 302 15.26 4.00 -20.64
C ALA A 302 14.79 3.37 -21.96
N VAL A 303 14.53 4.20 -22.96
CA VAL A 303 14.14 3.77 -24.32
C VAL A 303 15.18 4.24 -25.33
N TYR A 304 15.73 3.31 -26.09
CA TYR A 304 16.72 3.58 -27.13
C TYR A 304 16.15 3.28 -28.52
N ARG A 305 16.37 4.19 -29.46
CA ARG A 305 15.95 4.03 -30.87
C ARG A 305 17.16 3.69 -31.75
N PHE A 306 17.10 2.55 -32.42
CA PHE A 306 18.05 2.21 -33.49
C PHE A 306 17.95 3.22 -34.64
N ARG A 307 19.07 3.80 -35.04
CA ARG A 307 19.16 4.81 -36.13
C ARG A 307 19.51 4.22 -37.49
N ALA A 308 19.90 2.95 -37.53
CA ALA A 308 20.23 2.19 -38.73
C ALA A 308 19.69 0.76 -38.59
N PRO A 309 19.51 0.03 -39.70
CA PRO A 309 19.24 -1.41 -39.65
C PRO A 309 20.25 -2.10 -38.74
N THR A 310 19.75 -2.85 -37.75
CA THR A 310 20.57 -3.52 -36.73
C THR A 310 20.12 -4.97 -36.66
N GLU A 311 21.07 -5.90 -36.75
CA GLU A 311 20.86 -7.32 -36.43
C GLU A 311 21.24 -7.56 -34.96
N LEU A 312 20.42 -8.31 -34.23
CA LEU A 312 20.52 -8.55 -32.79
C LEU A 312 20.75 -10.03 -32.50
#